data_AF-A0A1A7XGF9-F1
#
_entry.id   AF-A0A1A7XGF9-F1
#
_cell.length_a   1.000
_cell.length_b   1.000
_cell.length_c   1.000
_cell.angle_alpha   90.00
_cell.angle_beta   90.00
_cell.angle_gamma   90.00
#
_symmetry.space_group_name_H-M   'P 1'
#
loop_
_entity.id
_entity.type
_entity.pdbx_description
1 polymer ?
#
loop_
_entity_poly.entity_id
_entity_poly.type
_entity_poly.pdbx_seq_one_letter_code
_entity_poly.pdbx_strand_id
1 'polypeptide(L)'
;MGCTVSAEDKAAAERSKMIDKNLREDGEKAAREVKLLLLGAGESGKSTIVKQMKIIHEDGYSEDECKQYRAVVYSNTIQSIMAIVKAMASLKIDYSNSARADDAQQLFALSAAAEEQGILPEDLANVIRRLWADSGIQSCFARSREYQLNDSAAYYLNDLERIAKADYIPTQQDVLRTRVKTTGIVETHFTFKELHFKMFDVGGQRSERKKWIHCFEGVTAIIFCVALSAYDLVLAEDEEMNRMHES
;
A
#
# COMPACT_ATOMS: atom_id res chain seq x y z
N MET A 1 -68.09 4.74 18.50
CA MET A 1 -66.72 5.26 18.70
C MET A 1 -65.86 4.77 17.55
N GLY A 2 -65.81 5.52 16.45
CA GLY A 2 -65.04 5.16 15.25
C GLY A 2 -63.83 6.08 15.14
N CYS A 3 -62.69 5.64 15.66
CA CYS A 3 -61.43 6.34 15.48
C CYS A 3 -60.89 5.95 14.10
N THR A 4 -61.18 6.75 13.08
CA THR A 4 -60.62 6.58 11.75
C THR A 4 -59.14 6.95 11.81
N VAL A 5 -58.27 5.94 11.87
CA VAL A 5 -56.82 6.10 11.72
C VAL A 5 -56.56 6.89 10.45
N SER A 6 -55.91 8.05 10.58
CA SER A 6 -55.70 8.95 9.46
C SER A 6 -54.83 8.27 8.39
N ALA A 7 -54.93 8.71 7.14
CA ALA A 7 -54.06 8.18 6.07
C ALA A 7 -52.57 8.37 6.41
N GLU A 8 -52.24 9.43 7.15
CA GLU A 8 -50.90 9.73 7.65
C GLU A 8 -50.46 8.73 8.71
N ASP A 9 -51.33 8.36 9.66
CA ASP A 9 -51.03 7.34 10.68
C ASP A 9 -50.83 5.96 10.06
N LYS A 10 -51.62 5.60 9.04
CA LYS A 10 -51.41 4.34 8.28
C LYS A 10 -50.08 4.36 7.52
N ALA A 11 -49.75 5.47 6.86
CA ALA A 11 -48.47 5.62 6.17
C ALA A 11 -47.28 5.59 7.14
N ALA A 12 -47.43 6.18 8.34
CA ALA A 12 -46.42 6.13 9.39
C ALA A 12 -46.23 4.70 9.93
N ALA A 13 -47.33 3.95 10.15
CA ALA A 13 -47.26 2.56 10.58
C ALA A 13 -46.57 1.66 9.55
N GLU A 14 -46.84 1.84 8.26
CA GLU A 14 -46.15 1.08 7.20
C GLU A 14 -44.66 1.46 7.10
N ARG A 15 -44.31 2.75 7.24
CA ARG A 15 -42.90 3.16 7.34
C ARG A 15 -42.21 2.54 8.56
N SER A 16 -42.87 2.51 9.72
CA SER A 16 -42.33 1.89 10.93
C SER A 16 -42.06 0.40 10.72
N LYS A 17 -43.01 -0.33 10.12
CA LYS A 17 -42.81 -1.75 9.79
C LYS A 17 -41.64 -1.97 8.83
N MET A 18 -41.47 -1.10 7.83
CA MET A 18 -40.32 -1.18 6.92
C MET A 18 -39.00 -0.93 7.66
N ILE A 19 -38.96 0.04 8.58
CA ILE A 19 -37.79 0.30 9.42
C ILE A 19 -37.47 -0.91 10.30
N ASP A 20 -38.47 -1.48 10.98
CA ASP A 20 -38.29 -2.67 11.84
C ASP A 20 -37.79 -3.88 11.04
N LYS A 21 -38.29 -4.05 9.81
CA LYS A 21 -37.81 -5.09 8.90
C LYS A 21 -36.33 -4.88 8.54
N ASN A 22 -35.94 -3.65 8.16
CA ASN A 22 -34.56 -3.34 7.83
C ASN A 22 -33.63 -3.52 9.05
N LEU A 23 -34.05 -3.08 10.23
CA LEU A 23 -33.30 -3.27 11.48
C LEU A 23 -33.08 -4.75 11.82
N ARG A 24 -34.08 -5.60 11.55
CA ARG A 24 -33.95 -7.04 11.75
C ARG A 24 -32.96 -7.65 10.76
N GLU A 25 -33.05 -7.29 9.48
CA GLU A 25 -32.12 -7.76 8.44
C GLU A 25 -30.67 -7.30 8.73
N ASP A 26 -30.49 -6.06 9.17
CA ASP A 26 -29.18 -5.53 9.57
C ASP A 26 -28.66 -6.21 10.84
N GLY A 27 -29.53 -6.54 11.80
CA GLY A 27 -29.18 -7.31 12.98
C GLY A 27 -28.71 -8.73 12.65
N GLU A 28 -29.38 -9.41 11.71
CA GLU A 28 -28.98 -10.74 11.24
C GLU A 28 -27.64 -10.70 10.48
N LYS A 29 -27.39 -9.66 9.68
CA LYS A 29 -26.08 -9.44 9.03
C LYS A 29 -24.99 -9.14 10.05
N ALA A 30 -25.24 -8.25 11.01
CA ALA A 30 -24.30 -7.89 12.06
C ALA A 30 -23.93 -9.09 12.93
N ALA A 31 -24.86 -10.02 13.17
CA ALA A 31 -24.59 -11.27 13.89
C ALA A 31 -23.61 -12.22 13.15
N ARG A 32 -23.47 -12.06 11.82
CA ARG A 32 -22.54 -12.83 10.97
C ARG A 32 -21.33 -12.02 10.52
N GLU A 33 -21.17 -10.82 11.07
CA GLU A 33 -20.07 -9.92 10.76
C GLU A 33 -18.86 -10.25 11.64
N VAL A 34 -17.71 -10.44 11.00
CA VAL A 34 -16.42 -10.68 11.66
C VAL A 34 -15.53 -9.47 11.41
N LYS A 35 -15.18 -8.76 12.49
CA LYS A 35 -14.31 -7.59 12.43
C LYS A 35 -12.86 -7.99 12.71
N LEU A 36 -11.99 -7.78 11.75
CA LEU A 36 -10.56 -8.06 11.82
C LEU A 36 -9.77 -6.76 11.83
N LEU A 37 -8.92 -6.57 12.84
CA LEU A 37 -8.03 -5.41 12.94
C LEU A 37 -6.59 -5.82 12.60
N LEU A 38 -5.99 -5.19 11.60
CA LEU A 38 -4.58 -5.39 11.25
C LEU A 38 -3.71 -4.41 12.03
N LEU A 39 -2.78 -4.92 12.84
CA LEU A 39 -1.81 -4.11 13.60
C LEU A 39 -0.37 -4.49 13.21
N GLY A 40 0.56 -3.60 13.57
CA GLY A 40 1.99 -3.78 13.34
C GLY A 40 2.68 -2.50 12.85
N ALA A 41 4.01 -2.49 12.93
CA ALA A 41 4.83 -1.35 12.54
C ALA A 41 4.62 -0.92 11.07
N GLY A 42 5.12 0.26 10.70
CA GLY A 42 5.19 0.68 9.31
C GLY A 42 5.88 -0.38 8.46
N GLU A 43 5.36 -0.63 7.25
CA GLU A 43 5.95 -1.57 6.29
C GLU A 43 5.92 -3.06 6.69
N SER A 44 5.19 -3.44 7.75
CA SER A 44 5.11 -4.85 8.17
C SER A 44 4.25 -5.77 7.29
N GLY A 45 3.70 -5.27 6.18
CA GLY A 45 2.90 -6.04 5.23
C GLY A 45 1.37 -6.02 5.41
N LYS A 46 0.84 -5.21 6.33
CA LYS A 46 -0.62 -5.10 6.58
C LYS A 46 -1.44 -4.83 5.31
N SER A 47 -1.11 -3.76 4.59
CA SER A 47 -1.82 -3.40 3.35
C SER A 47 -1.65 -4.47 2.28
N THR A 48 -0.53 -5.21 2.27
CA THR A 48 -0.33 -6.36 1.38
C THR A 48 -1.31 -7.48 1.70
N ILE A 49 -1.58 -7.76 2.97
CA ILE A 49 -2.60 -8.73 3.40
C ILE A 49 -3.99 -8.29 2.93
N VAL A 50 -4.36 -7.01 3.09
CA VAL A 50 -5.65 -6.49 2.59
C VAL A 50 -5.77 -6.69 1.08
N LYS A 51 -4.75 -6.31 0.32
CA LYS A 51 -4.73 -6.49 -1.13
C LYS A 51 -4.87 -7.97 -1.51
N GLN A 52 -4.23 -8.88 -0.76
CA GLN A 52 -4.38 -10.32 -0.97
C GLN A 52 -5.82 -10.81 -0.71
N MET A 53 -6.49 -10.30 0.32
CA MET A 53 -7.89 -10.67 0.60
C MET A 53 -8.81 -10.35 -0.59
N LYS A 54 -8.60 -9.20 -1.24
CA LYS A 54 -9.32 -8.86 -2.48
C LYS A 54 -9.03 -9.86 -3.62
N ILE A 55 -7.80 -10.33 -3.74
CA ILE A 55 -7.43 -11.29 -4.80
C ILE A 55 -8.03 -12.68 -4.57
N ILE A 56 -8.08 -13.14 -3.33
CA ILE A 56 -8.48 -14.53 -3.02
C ILE A 56 -9.97 -14.69 -2.68
N HIS A 57 -10.65 -13.61 -2.26
CA HIS A 57 -12.04 -13.64 -1.79
C HIS A 57 -13.00 -12.73 -2.59
N GLU A 58 -12.48 -11.94 -3.52
CA GLU A 58 -13.27 -11.19 -4.51
C GLU A 58 -12.81 -11.55 -5.93
N ASP A 59 -13.10 -10.70 -6.91
CA ASP A 59 -12.71 -10.89 -8.32
C ASP A 59 -11.26 -10.41 -8.60
N GLY A 60 -10.48 -10.10 -7.55
CA GLY A 60 -9.17 -9.48 -7.66
C GLY A 60 -9.22 -8.05 -8.16
N TYR A 61 -8.15 -7.62 -8.84
CA TYR A 61 -8.09 -6.28 -9.45
C TYR A 61 -8.45 -6.36 -10.93
N SER A 62 -9.48 -5.62 -11.31
CA SER A 62 -9.84 -5.41 -12.71
C SER A 62 -8.73 -4.65 -13.45
N GLU A 63 -8.75 -4.70 -14.79
CA GLU A 63 -7.78 -3.97 -15.61
C GLU A 63 -7.82 -2.45 -15.34
N ASP A 64 -9.01 -1.89 -15.15
CA ASP A 64 -9.19 -0.46 -14.88
C ASP A 64 -8.70 -0.07 -13.48
N GLU A 65 -8.88 -0.93 -12.47
CA GLU A 65 -8.25 -0.72 -11.16
C GLU A 65 -6.73 -0.83 -11.27
N CYS A 66 -6.20 -1.82 -11.98
CA CYS A 66 -4.77 -1.96 -12.22
C CYS A 66 -4.17 -0.71 -12.89
N LYS A 67 -4.86 -0.11 -13.86
CA LYS A 67 -4.44 1.15 -14.50
C LYS A 67 -4.28 2.29 -13.50
N GLN A 68 -5.12 2.36 -12.45
CA GLN A 68 -5.01 3.40 -11.41
C GLN A 68 -3.72 3.28 -10.60
N TYR A 69 -3.12 2.09 -10.51
CA TYR A 69 -1.83 1.88 -9.83
C TYR A 69 -0.61 2.22 -10.70
N ARG A 70 -0.80 2.55 -11.98
CA ARG A 70 0.32 2.78 -12.92
C ARG A 70 1.25 3.90 -12.43
N ALA A 71 0.69 5.04 -12.06
CA ALA A 71 1.46 6.17 -11.53
C ALA A 71 2.19 5.80 -10.23
N VAL A 72 1.59 4.97 -9.37
CA VAL A 72 2.19 4.50 -8.12
C VAL A 72 3.38 3.57 -8.40
N VAL A 73 3.26 2.66 -9.37
CA VAL A 73 4.37 1.79 -9.79
C VAL A 73 5.53 2.63 -10.34
N TYR A 74 5.24 3.64 -11.16
CA TYR A 74 6.26 4.56 -11.68
C TYR A 74 6.97 5.32 -10.56
N SER A 75 6.20 5.94 -9.66
CA SER A 75 6.74 6.63 -8.49
C SER A 75 7.61 5.70 -7.63
N ASN A 76 7.15 4.48 -7.34
CA ASN A 76 7.94 3.51 -6.57
C ASN A 76 9.24 3.11 -7.28
N THR A 77 9.22 2.97 -8.61
CA THR A 77 10.40 2.65 -9.42
C THR A 77 11.43 3.78 -9.37
N ILE A 78 10.98 5.02 -9.61
CA ILE A 78 11.81 6.24 -9.60
C ILE A 78 12.40 6.49 -8.21
N GLN A 79 11.58 6.42 -7.16
CA GLN A 79 12.04 6.61 -5.79
C GLN A 79 13.05 5.55 -5.35
N SER A 80 12.88 4.30 -5.80
CA SER A 80 13.81 3.21 -5.47
C SER A 80 15.22 3.49 -6.01
N ILE A 81 15.35 3.85 -7.29
CA ILE A 81 16.66 4.15 -7.87
C ILE A 81 17.26 5.44 -7.30
N MET A 82 16.43 6.48 -7.06
CA MET A 82 16.89 7.71 -6.41
C MET A 82 17.45 7.46 -5.00
N ALA A 83 16.81 6.58 -4.22
CA ALA A 83 17.28 6.22 -2.89
C ALA A 83 18.65 5.52 -2.95
N ILE A 84 18.84 4.59 -3.88
CA ILE A 84 20.13 3.91 -4.08
C ILE A 84 21.22 4.92 -4.49
N VAL A 85 20.94 5.79 -5.46
CA VAL A 85 21.89 6.82 -5.91
C VAL A 85 22.28 7.78 -4.77
N LYS A 86 21.32 8.20 -3.94
CA LYS A 86 21.62 9.03 -2.75
C LYS A 86 22.50 8.27 -1.75
N ALA A 87 22.22 6.98 -1.52
CA ALA A 87 22.97 6.16 -0.59
C ALA A 87 24.42 5.92 -1.03
N MET A 88 24.72 5.90 -2.34
CA MET A 88 26.09 5.77 -2.84
C MET A 88 27.01 6.85 -2.27
N ALA A 89 26.55 8.11 -2.20
CA ALA A 89 27.33 9.21 -1.63
C ALA A 89 27.60 9.00 -0.12
N SER A 90 26.58 8.61 0.64
CA SER A 90 26.70 8.34 2.08
C SER A 90 27.62 7.16 2.38
N LEU A 91 27.53 6.10 1.57
CA LEU A 91 28.32 4.88 1.71
C LEU A 91 29.70 4.95 1.04
N LYS A 92 30.01 6.08 0.38
CA LYS A 92 31.25 6.33 -0.38
C LYS A 92 31.54 5.23 -1.41
N ILE A 93 30.50 4.86 -2.17
CA ILE A 93 30.60 3.87 -3.25
C ILE A 93 30.68 4.64 -4.56
N ASP A 94 31.76 4.43 -5.30
CA ASP A 94 31.94 5.02 -6.62
C ASP A 94 31.14 4.25 -7.69
N TYR A 95 30.74 4.95 -8.74
CA TYR A 95 30.22 4.31 -9.94
C TYR A 95 31.32 3.49 -10.60
N SER A 96 30.97 2.32 -11.14
CA SER A 96 31.94 1.52 -11.89
C SER A 96 32.26 2.14 -13.25
N ASN A 97 31.29 2.82 -13.86
CA ASN A 97 31.50 3.68 -15.02
C ASN A 97 31.28 5.15 -14.62
N SER A 98 32.30 5.99 -14.79
CA SER A 98 32.25 7.41 -14.44
C SER A 98 31.17 8.19 -15.21
N ALA A 99 30.76 7.75 -16.40
CA ALA A 99 29.66 8.34 -17.16
C ALA A 99 28.30 8.23 -16.43
N ARG A 100 28.16 7.34 -15.44
CA ARG A 100 26.95 7.24 -14.61
C ARG A 100 26.75 8.45 -13.70
N ALA A 101 27.78 9.25 -13.45
CA ALA A 101 27.63 10.50 -12.71
C ALA A 101 26.67 11.48 -13.43
N ASP A 102 26.77 11.57 -14.76
CA ASP A 102 25.87 12.39 -15.57
C ASP A 102 24.45 11.81 -15.60
N ASP A 103 24.33 10.48 -15.69
CA ASP A 103 23.04 9.79 -15.60
C ASP A 103 22.35 10.03 -14.24
N ALA A 104 23.11 10.06 -13.14
CA ALA A 104 22.57 10.38 -11.82
C ALA A 104 22.05 11.82 -11.73
N GLN A 105 22.75 12.79 -12.35
CA GLN A 105 22.25 14.17 -12.42
C GLN A 105 20.97 14.26 -13.26
N GLN A 106 20.92 13.58 -14.40
CA GLN A 106 19.73 13.50 -15.26
C GLN A 106 18.54 12.86 -14.54
N LEU A 107 18.78 11.79 -13.77
CA LEU A 107 17.76 11.15 -12.94
C LEU A 107 17.08 12.19 -12.05
N PHE A 108 17.84 12.94 -11.24
CA PHE A 108 17.25 13.92 -10.33
C PHE A 108 16.55 15.07 -11.06
N ALA A 109 17.07 15.51 -12.21
CA ALA A 109 16.47 16.59 -12.99
C ALA A 109 15.10 16.18 -13.59
N LEU A 110 14.98 14.94 -14.07
CA LEU A 110 13.77 14.44 -14.73
C LEU A 110 12.72 13.89 -13.76
N SER A 111 13.15 13.41 -12.58
CA SER A 111 12.27 12.71 -11.62
C SER A 111 11.10 13.57 -11.14
N ALA A 112 11.34 14.85 -10.85
CA ALA A 112 10.30 15.73 -10.29
C ALA A 112 9.09 15.89 -11.23
N ALA A 113 9.35 16.15 -12.51
CA ALA A 113 8.29 16.29 -13.51
C ALA A 113 7.57 14.96 -13.79
N ALA A 114 8.33 13.85 -13.81
CA ALA A 114 7.77 12.52 -14.01
C ALA A 114 6.83 12.10 -12.85
N GLU A 115 7.21 12.40 -11.60
CA GLU A 115 6.38 12.14 -10.42
C GLU A 115 5.12 13.01 -10.41
N GLU A 116 5.22 14.30 -10.73
CA GLU A 116 4.07 15.21 -10.79
C GLU A 116 3.05 14.77 -11.85
N GLN A 117 3.53 14.33 -13.01
CA GLN A 117 2.68 13.88 -14.11
C GLN A 117 2.23 12.41 -13.97
N GLY A 118 2.82 11.65 -13.04
CA GLY A 118 2.53 10.23 -12.87
C GLY A 118 2.92 9.36 -14.07
N ILE A 119 3.97 9.74 -14.80
CA ILE A 119 4.45 9.04 -16.00
C ILE A 119 5.89 8.55 -15.84
N LEU A 120 6.31 7.65 -16.72
CA LEU A 120 7.70 7.23 -16.85
C LEU A 120 8.16 7.49 -18.29
N PRO A 121 8.77 8.66 -18.55
CA PRO A 121 9.31 9.01 -19.87
C PRO A 121 10.41 8.04 -20.31
N GLU A 122 10.56 7.85 -21.63
CA GLU A 122 11.54 6.89 -22.19
C GLU A 122 12.99 7.29 -21.90
N ASP A 123 13.31 8.58 -21.95
CA ASP A 123 14.61 9.14 -21.57
C ASP A 123 14.95 8.84 -20.11
N LEU A 124 13.99 9.04 -19.19
CA LEU A 124 14.13 8.68 -17.79
C LEU A 124 14.30 7.17 -17.61
N ALA A 125 13.48 6.34 -18.27
CA ALA A 125 13.63 4.89 -18.20
C ALA A 125 15.01 4.42 -18.70
N ASN A 126 15.53 5.04 -19.75
CA ASN A 126 16.87 4.74 -20.28
C ASN A 126 17.97 5.12 -19.28
N VAL A 127 17.84 6.25 -18.58
CA VAL A 127 18.74 6.67 -17.49
C VAL A 127 18.71 5.64 -16.35
N ILE A 128 17.51 5.26 -15.88
CA ILE A 128 17.36 4.28 -14.80
C ILE A 128 17.98 2.93 -15.20
N ARG A 129 17.76 2.48 -16.44
CA ARG A 129 18.34 1.22 -16.95
C ARG A 129 19.88 1.25 -16.90
N ARG A 130 20.47 2.36 -17.35
CA ARG A 130 21.92 2.56 -17.38
C ARG A 130 22.54 2.61 -15.99
N LEU A 131 21.86 3.24 -15.03
CA LEU A 131 22.26 3.26 -13.62
C LEU A 131 22.12 1.87 -12.99
N TRP A 132 20.98 1.20 -13.18
CA TRP A 132 20.73 -0.11 -12.58
C TRP A 132 21.72 -1.17 -13.05
N ALA A 133 22.21 -1.08 -14.29
CA ALA A 133 23.24 -1.98 -14.82
C ALA A 133 24.66 -1.72 -14.27
N ASP A 134 24.91 -0.61 -13.57
CA ASP A 134 26.24 -0.29 -13.02
C ASP A 134 26.56 -1.15 -11.79
N SER A 135 27.75 -1.74 -11.74
CA SER A 135 28.15 -2.59 -10.61
C SER A 135 28.34 -1.83 -9.29
N GLY A 136 28.60 -0.52 -9.32
CA GLY A 136 28.63 0.34 -8.13
C GLY A 136 27.23 0.52 -7.54
N ILE A 137 26.23 0.75 -8.40
CA ILE A 137 24.80 0.78 -8.01
C ILE A 137 24.37 -0.57 -7.43
N GLN A 138 24.72 -1.69 -8.09
CA GLN A 138 24.42 -3.03 -7.58
C GLN A 138 25.09 -3.32 -6.23
N SER A 139 26.34 -2.86 -6.05
CA SER A 139 27.06 -3.00 -4.78
C SER A 139 26.41 -2.17 -3.66
N CYS A 140 25.90 -0.98 -3.98
CA CYS A 140 25.14 -0.15 -3.06
C CYS A 140 23.81 -0.81 -2.68
N PHE A 141 23.08 -1.35 -3.66
CA PHE A 141 21.84 -2.09 -3.44
C PHE A 141 22.03 -3.33 -2.54
N ALA A 142 23.15 -4.04 -2.67
CA ALA A 142 23.48 -5.16 -1.77
C ALA A 142 23.67 -4.74 -0.30
N ARG A 143 23.88 -3.45 -0.04
CA ARG A 143 23.98 -2.82 1.28
C ARG A 143 22.71 -2.03 1.64
N SER A 144 21.57 -2.36 1.01
CA SER A 144 20.29 -1.65 1.21
C SER A 144 19.80 -1.61 2.64
N ARG A 145 20.25 -2.50 3.52
CA ARG A 145 19.98 -2.45 4.96
C ARG A 145 20.56 -1.23 5.69
N GLU A 146 21.56 -0.58 5.13
CA GLU A 146 22.24 0.58 5.73
C GLU A 146 21.50 1.90 5.47
N TYR A 147 20.40 1.88 4.71
CA TYR A 147 19.57 3.04 4.40
C TYR A 147 18.10 2.64 4.18
N GLN A 148 17.23 3.63 4.01
CA GLN A 148 15.80 3.37 3.78
C GLN A 148 15.55 3.05 2.30
N LEU A 149 15.21 1.79 2.00
CA LEU A 149 14.83 1.35 0.66
C LEU A 149 13.54 0.51 0.72
N ASN A 150 12.73 0.59 -0.33
CA ASN A 150 11.55 -0.27 -0.47
C ASN A 150 11.98 -1.71 -0.83
N ASP A 151 11.45 -2.70 -0.13
CA ASP A 151 11.67 -4.13 -0.37
C ASP A 151 11.37 -4.56 -1.82
N SER A 152 10.45 -3.85 -2.50
CA SER A 152 10.09 -4.12 -3.90
C SER A 152 10.98 -3.43 -4.92
N ALA A 153 12.06 -2.74 -4.51
CA ALA A 153 12.96 -2.03 -5.42
C ALA A 153 13.51 -2.92 -6.54
N ALA A 154 14.10 -4.07 -6.20
CA ALA A 154 14.64 -5.00 -7.19
C ALA A 154 13.57 -5.55 -8.14
N TYR A 155 12.36 -5.80 -7.64
CA TYR A 155 11.26 -6.30 -8.47
C TYR A 155 10.96 -5.32 -9.61
N TYR A 156 10.80 -4.03 -9.31
CA TYR A 156 10.52 -3.02 -10.33
C TYR A 156 11.71 -2.73 -11.23
N LEU A 157 12.92 -2.61 -10.66
CA LEU A 157 14.11 -2.25 -11.43
C LEU A 157 14.55 -3.36 -12.39
N ASN A 158 14.35 -4.63 -12.03
CA ASN A 158 14.62 -5.77 -12.91
C ASN A 158 13.60 -5.85 -14.06
N ASP A 159 12.35 -5.46 -13.82
CA ASP A 159 11.27 -5.46 -14.82
C ASP A 159 11.08 -4.11 -15.53
N LEU A 160 12.05 -3.20 -15.44
CA LEU A 160 11.95 -1.84 -15.96
C LEU A 160 11.55 -1.79 -17.45
N GLU A 161 12.02 -2.74 -18.26
CA GLU A 161 11.67 -2.81 -19.68
C GLU A 161 10.17 -3.04 -19.91
N ARG A 162 9.52 -3.87 -19.08
CA ARG A 162 8.07 -4.10 -19.13
C ARG A 162 7.31 -2.86 -18.65
N ILE A 163 7.79 -2.25 -17.57
CA ILE A 163 7.15 -1.11 -16.91
C ILE A 163 7.21 0.16 -17.78
N ALA A 164 8.31 0.36 -18.51
CA ALA A 164 8.52 1.54 -19.35
C ALA A 164 7.75 1.54 -20.68
N LYS A 165 7.03 0.46 -21.02
CA LYS A 165 6.24 0.42 -22.26
C LYS A 165 5.08 1.42 -22.23
N ALA A 166 4.76 2.01 -23.38
CA ALA A 166 3.67 2.97 -23.51
C ALA A 166 2.30 2.36 -23.17
N ASP A 167 2.08 1.11 -23.55
CA ASP A 167 0.89 0.29 -23.31
C ASP A 167 0.95 -0.50 -21.99
N TYR A 168 1.90 -0.19 -21.11
CA TYR A 168 2.02 -0.85 -19.82
C TYR A 168 0.74 -0.74 -18.97
N ILE A 169 0.21 -1.89 -18.59
CA ILE A 169 -0.84 -2.05 -17.60
C ILE A 169 -0.25 -2.86 -16.43
N PRO A 170 -0.30 -2.36 -15.18
CA PRO A 170 0.15 -3.11 -14.02
C PRO A 170 -0.58 -4.44 -13.88
N THR A 171 0.15 -5.46 -13.44
CA THR A 171 -0.42 -6.75 -13.05
C THR A 171 -0.88 -6.71 -11.60
N GLN A 172 -1.69 -7.68 -11.16
CA GLN A 172 -2.04 -7.82 -9.74
C GLN A 172 -0.79 -7.98 -8.86
N GLN A 173 0.29 -8.58 -9.39
CA GLN A 173 1.56 -8.72 -8.68
C GLN A 173 2.27 -7.36 -8.50
N ASP A 174 2.18 -6.47 -9.49
CA ASP A 174 2.65 -5.09 -9.36
C ASP A 174 1.82 -4.35 -8.31
N VAL A 175 0.48 -4.45 -8.37
CA VAL A 175 -0.44 -3.83 -7.40
C VAL A 175 -0.12 -4.27 -5.97
N LEU A 176 0.10 -5.56 -5.74
CA LEU A 176 0.48 -6.10 -4.43
C LEU A 176 1.78 -5.50 -3.88
N ARG A 177 2.75 -5.25 -4.76
CA ARG A 177 4.08 -4.72 -4.41
C ARG A 177 4.13 -3.20 -4.34
N THR A 178 3.06 -2.49 -4.73
CA THR A 178 3.02 -1.04 -4.59
C THR A 178 3.06 -0.65 -3.12
N ARG A 179 3.95 0.29 -2.81
CA ARG A 179 4.07 0.94 -1.51
C ARG A 179 3.39 2.29 -1.59
N VAL A 180 2.27 2.39 -0.88
CA VAL A 180 1.59 3.64 -0.58
C VAL A 180 1.54 3.75 0.94
N LYS A 181 1.96 4.90 1.48
CA LYS A 181 1.88 5.13 2.92
C LYS A 181 0.39 5.19 3.31
N THR A 182 -0.09 4.19 4.04
CA THR A 182 -1.44 4.19 4.61
C THR A 182 -1.56 5.31 5.64
N THR A 183 -2.47 6.24 5.40
CA THR A 183 -2.85 7.30 6.32
C THR A 183 -4.29 7.07 6.76
N GLY A 184 -4.55 7.18 8.07
CA GLY A 184 -5.87 6.91 8.61
C GLY A 184 -6.20 5.41 8.71
N ILE A 185 -7.47 5.11 8.48
CA ILE A 185 -8.09 3.79 8.62
C ILE A 185 -8.72 3.45 7.27
N VAL A 186 -8.35 2.31 6.71
CA VAL A 186 -8.93 1.76 5.49
C VAL A 186 -9.74 0.52 5.87
N GLU A 187 -11.02 0.52 5.51
CA GLU A 187 -11.92 -0.62 5.71
C GLU A 187 -12.09 -1.37 4.40
N THR A 188 -12.04 -2.71 4.45
CA THR A 188 -12.25 -3.59 3.29
C THR A 188 -13.21 -4.70 3.68
N HIS A 189 -14.13 -5.03 2.77
CA HIS A 189 -15.24 -5.94 3.03
C HIS A 189 -15.15 -7.12 2.08
N PHE A 190 -15.15 -8.34 2.60
CA PHE A 190 -15.20 -9.55 1.77
C PHE A 190 -16.08 -10.61 2.42
N THR A 191 -16.56 -11.57 1.64
CA THR A 191 -17.40 -12.67 2.15
C THR A 191 -16.68 -14.00 1.96
N PHE A 192 -16.63 -14.81 3.01
CA PHE A 192 -16.06 -16.15 2.95
C PHE A 192 -16.87 -17.14 3.80
N LYS A 193 -17.32 -18.25 3.20
CA LYS A 193 -18.14 -19.28 3.87
C LYS A 193 -19.34 -18.69 4.64
N GLU A 194 -20.10 -17.82 3.98
CA GLU A 194 -21.29 -17.13 4.53
C GLU A 194 -21.03 -16.14 5.69
N LEU A 195 -19.77 -15.92 6.07
CA LEU A 195 -19.37 -14.88 7.00
C LEU A 195 -18.98 -13.62 6.24
N HIS A 196 -19.39 -12.46 6.76
CA HIS A 196 -19.03 -11.17 6.22
C HIS A 196 -17.86 -10.61 7.04
N PHE A 197 -16.72 -10.45 6.39
CA PHE A 197 -15.52 -9.91 7.03
C PHE A 197 -15.41 -8.41 6.78
N LYS A 198 -15.13 -7.66 7.85
CA LYS A 198 -14.66 -6.28 7.80
C LYS A 198 -13.23 -6.24 8.29
N MET A 199 -12.31 -5.93 7.40
CA MET A 199 -10.89 -5.81 7.72
C MET A 199 -10.48 -4.34 7.78
N PHE A 200 -9.88 -3.95 8.90
CA PHE A 200 -9.39 -2.60 9.14
C PHE A 200 -7.87 -2.57 9.04
N ASP A 201 -7.33 -1.89 8.02
CA ASP A 201 -5.91 -1.55 7.89
C ASP A 201 -5.66 -0.15 8.42
N VAL A 202 -4.81 -0.06 9.43
CA VAL A 202 -4.44 1.19 10.07
C VAL A 202 -2.98 1.50 9.81
N GLY A 203 -2.67 2.79 9.64
CA GLY A 203 -1.29 3.25 9.48
C GLY A 203 -0.39 2.74 10.62
N GLY A 204 0.74 2.10 10.27
CA GLY A 204 1.67 1.50 11.24
C GLY A 204 2.70 2.47 11.83
N GLN A 205 2.84 3.66 11.23
CA GLN A 205 3.79 4.70 11.63
C GLN A 205 3.37 5.34 12.95
N ARG A 206 4.33 5.85 13.73
CA ARG A 206 4.08 6.40 15.08
C ARG A 206 3.02 7.50 15.05
N SER A 207 3.05 8.36 14.03
CA SER A 207 2.06 9.43 13.84
C SER A 207 0.62 8.92 13.69
N GLU A 208 0.44 7.71 13.16
CA GLU A 208 -0.87 7.13 12.86
C GLU A 208 -1.45 6.31 14.01
N ARG A 209 -0.62 5.84 14.96
CA ARG A 209 -1.05 4.91 16.02
C ARG A 209 -2.12 5.47 16.96
N LYS A 210 -2.19 6.80 17.11
CA LYS A 210 -3.26 7.46 17.89
C LYS A 210 -4.66 7.13 17.36
N LYS A 211 -4.79 6.77 16.08
CA LYS A 211 -6.06 6.43 15.44
C LYS A 211 -6.50 4.99 15.70
N TRP A 212 -5.60 4.11 16.16
CA TRP A 212 -5.89 2.69 16.34
C TRP A 212 -7.03 2.47 17.32
N ILE A 213 -7.11 3.28 18.38
CA ILE A 213 -8.13 3.15 19.44
C ILE A 213 -9.57 3.18 18.90
N HIS A 214 -9.81 3.90 17.80
CA HIS A 214 -11.12 4.01 17.16
C HIS A 214 -11.56 2.71 16.46
N CYS A 215 -10.63 1.79 16.22
CA CYS A 215 -10.90 0.54 15.52
C CYS A 215 -11.03 -0.67 16.44
N PHE A 216 -10.82 -0.54 17.76
CA PHE A 216 -10.84 -1.68 18.68
C PHE A 216 -12.25 -2.09 19.13
N GLU A 217 -13.24 -1.21 19.01
CA GLU A 217 -14.59 -1.51 19.50
C GLU A 217 -15.26 -2.59 18.65
N GLY A 218 -15.64 -3.70 19.31
CA GLY A 218 -16.31 -4.82 18.67
C GLY A 218 -15.44 -5.64 17.72
N VAL A 219 -14.10 -5.54 17.81
CA VAL A 219 -13.18 -6.38 17.03
C VAL A 219 -13.30 -7.84 17.46
N THR A 220 -13.46 -8.73 16.50
CA THR A 220 -13.51 -10.17 16.73
C THR A 220 -12.10 -10.74 16.92
N ALA A 221 -11.14 -10.30 16.10
CA ALA A 221 -9.75 -10.74 16.18
C ALA A 221 -8.76 -9.67 15.69
N ILE A 222 -7.55 -9.73 16.25
CA ILE A 222 -6.42 -8.89 15.84
C ILE A 222 -5.42 -9.76 15.09
N ILE A 223 -4.99 -9.29 13.92
CA ILE A 223 -3.90 -9.88 13.15
C ILE A 223 -2.70 -8.97 13.27
N PHE A 224 -1.69 -9.41 14.01
CA PHE A 224 -0.48 -8.65 14.23
C PHE A 224 0.60 -9.04 13.21
N CYS A 225 1.06 -8.08 12.42
CA CYS A 225 2.00 -8.29 11.31
C CYS A 225 3.40 -7.80 11.69
N VAL A 226 4.40 -8.66 11.54
CA VAL A 226 5.81 -8.37 11.84
C VAL A 226 6.68 -8.67 10.62
N ALA A 227 7.56 -7.73 10.24
CA ALA A 227 8.56 -7.94 9.21
C ALA A 227 9.80 -8.61 9.81
N LEU A 228 9.96 -9.91 9.57
CA LEU A 228 11.13 -10.67 10.06
C LEU A 228 12.44 -10.20 9.41
N SER A 229 12.38 -9.74 8.17
CA SER A 229 13.51 -9.17 7.43
C SER A 229 14.02 -7.85 8.01
N ALA A 230 13.28 -7.23 8.94
CA ALA A 230 13.60 -5.92 9.48
C ALA A 230 14.49 -5.97 10.74
N TYR A 231 15.05 -7.13 11.09
CA TYR A 231 15.86 -7.31 12.29
C TYR A 231 17.14 -6.47 12.28
N ASP A 232 17.70 -6.14 11.11
CA ASP A 232 18.89 -5.29 10.92
C ASP A 232 18.55 -3.93 10.30
N LEU A 233 17.28 -3.51 10.36
CA LEU A 233 16.81 -2.23 9.85
C LEU A 233 16.40 -1.27 10.98
N VAL A 234 16.53 0.02 10.73
CA VAL A 234 16.05 1.11 11.59
C VAL A 234 14.77 1.75 11.04
N LEU A 235 13.97 2.39 11.90
CA LEU A 235 12.76 3.08 11.49
C LEU A 235 13.09 4.27 10.59
N ALA A 236 12.22 4.54 9.61
CA ALA A 236 12.33 5.75 8.80
C ALA A 236 12.03 7.03 9.61
N GLU A 237 11.29 6.90 10.71
CA GLU A 237 10.93 8.00 11.62
C GLU A 237 11.99 8.25 12.70
N ASP A 238 12.92 7.29 12.90
CA ASP A 238 13.87 7.26 14.01
C ASP A 238 15.05 6.31 13.67
N GLU A 239 16.17 6.89 13.22
CA GLU A 239 17.33 6.14 12.73
C GLU A 239 18.11 5.42 13.84
N GLU A 240 17.83 5.69 15.12
CA GLU A 240 18.45 4.99 16.26
C GLU A 240 17.61 3.78 16.71
N MET A 241 16.33 3.72 16.33
CA MET A 241 15.43 2.67 16.75
C MET A 241 15.30 1.57 15.70
N ASN A 242 15.69 0.36 16.10
CA ASN A 242 15.50 -0.85 15.30
C ASN A 242 14.01 -1.17 15.09
N ARG A 243 13.65 -1.58 13.87
CA ARG A 243 12.27 -1.87 13.49
C ARG A 243 11.66 -3.05 14.24
N MET A 244 12.45 -4.09 14.54
CA MET A 244 11.98 -5.27 15.26
C MET A 244 11.78 -4.97 16.75
N HIS A 245 12.62 -4.12 17.35
CA HIS A 245 12.42 -3.66 18.74
C HIS A 245 11.19 -2.75 18.91
N GLU A 246 10.78 -2.03 17.87
CA GLU A 246 9.55 -1.22 17.85
C GLU A 246 8.26 -2.05 17.68
N SER A 247 8.39 -3.23 17.07
CA SER A 247 7.25 -4.08 16.66
C SER A 247 6.56 -4.74 17.84
#